data_AF-I3DIM7-F1
#
_entry.id   AF-I3DIM7-F1
#
_cell.length_a   1.000
_cell.length_b   1.000
_cell.length_c   1.000
_cell.angle_alpha   90.00
_cell.angle_beta   90.00
_cell.angle_gamma   90.00
#
_symmetry.space_group_name_H-M   'P 1'
#
loop_
_entity.id
_entity.type
_entity.pdbx_description
1 polymer ?
#
loop_
_entity_poly.entity_id
_entity_poly.type
_entity_poly.pdbx_seq_one_letter_code
_entity_poly.pdbx_strand_id
1 'polypeptide(L)'
;MEHTLEDIIRIFNQCFEQEYNTKLEKGGEYPIYLPAFLDENGTKSERSYNVIYFAREFYSSALHEISHWLVAGTERRKLEDFGYWYEPDGRSTERQREFEQVEVKPQAIEWVLATAAGFRYFASSDNLNGNPGDTQPFKHAVYEQVKVYAQRGYLPKRAEKLRKALTHFYGTEDKIDLEKFDVTKI
;
A
#
# COMPACT_ATOMS: atom_id res chain seq x y z
N MET A 1 15.00 -9.46 -12.52
CA MET A 1 13.68 -10.04 -12.83
C MET A 1 12.78 -8.86 -13.14
N GLU A 2 11.90 -8.98 -14.13
CA GLU A 2 10.91 -7.95 -14.44
C GLU A 2 9.76 -8.04 -13.43
N HIS A 3 9.19 -6.91 -13.02
CA HIS A 3 8.06 -6.85 -12.09
C HIS A 3 6.75 -6.83 -12.87
N THR A 4 6.00 -7.93 -12.80
CA THR A 4 4.70 -8.04 -13.48
C THR A 4 3.53 -7.88 -12.50
N LEU A 5 2.36 -7.50 -13.00
CA LEU A 5 1.15 -7.40 -12.17
C LEU A 5 0.69 -8.77 -11.69
N GLU A 6 0.85 -9.79 -12.55
CA GLU A 6 0.52 -11.18 -12.26
C GLU A 6 1.34 -11.68 -11.05
N ASP A 7 2.58 -11.24 -10.91
CA ASP A 7 3.41 -11.61 -9.76
C ASP A 7 2.87 -11.06 -8.45
N ILE A 8 2.61 -9.74 -8.36
CA ILE A 8 2.13 -9.15 -7.10
C ILE A 8 0.73 -9.65 -6.73
N ILE A 9 -0.14 -9.86 -7.72
CA ILE A 9 -1.47 -10.46 -7.53
C ILE A 9 -1.33 -11.87 -6.95
N ARG A 10 -0.51 -12.72 -7.58
CA ARG A 10 -0.31 -14.11 -7.14
C ARG A 10 0.30 -14.16 -5.74
N ILE A 11 1.35 -13.38 -5.49
CA ILE A 11 2.05 -13.35 -4.18
C ILE A 11 1.10 -12.88 -3.08
N PHE A 12 0.32 -11.83 -3.33
CA PHE A 12 -0.67 -11.34 -2.36
C PHE A 12 -1.75 -12.39 -2.09
N ASN A 13 -2.35 -12.98 -3.13
CA ASN A 13 -3.43 -13.96 -2.98
C ASN A 13 -2.96 -15.22 -2.25
N GLN A 14 -1.74 -15.71 -2.53
CA GLN A 14 -1.11 -16.80 -1.78
C GLN A 14 -0.96 -16.48 -0.29
N CYS A 15 -0.71 -15.21 0.06
CA CYS A 15 -0.58 -14.79 1.45
C CYS A 15 -1.94 -14.67 2.16
N PHE A 16 -2.98 -14.19 1.48
CA PHE A 16 -4.14 -13.63 2.19
C PHE A 16 -5.51 -14.15 1.73
N GLU A 17 -5.62 -14.86 0.62
CA GLU A 17 -6.91 -15.39 0.15
C GLU A 17 -7.50 -16.35 1.19
N GLN A 18 -6.74 -17.33 1.65
CA GLN A 18 -7.24 -18.34 2.58
C GLN A 18 -7.41 -17.81 4.03
N GLU A 19 -6.44 -17.06 4.54
CA GLU A 19 -6.44 -16.61 5.96
C GLU A 19 -7.34 -15.38 6.19
N TYR A 20 -7.46 -14.49 5.20
CA TYR A 20 -8.17 -13.21 5.33
C TYR A 20 -9.32 -13.04 4.35
N ASN A 21 -9.62 -14.05 3.53
CA ASN A 21 -10.65 -13.98 2.49
C ASN A 21 -10.50 -12.71 1.63
N THR A 22 -9.26 -12.34 1.29
CA THR A 22 -8.95 -11.09 0.58
C THR A 22 -8.12 -11.37 -0.65
N LYS A 23 -8.55 -10.83 -1.80
CA LYS A 23 -7.85 -10.91 -3.07
C LYS A 23 -7.36 -9.54 -3.53
N LEU A 24 -6.27 -9.54 -4.29
CA LEU A 24 -5.83 -8.42 -5.11
C LEU A 24 -6.26 -8.69 -6.55
N GLU A 25 -6.90 -7.72 -7.18
CA GLU A 25 -7.39 -7.83 -8.55
C GLU A 25 -7.10 -6.52 -9.32
N LYS A 26 -6.98 -6.63 -10.65
CA LYS A 26 -6.85 -5.46 -11.52
C LYS A 26 -8.16 -4.68 -11.47
N GLY A 27 -8.08 -3.40 -11.11
CA GLY A 27 -9.21 -2.48 -11.07
C GLY A 27 -9.41 -1.73 -12.39
N GLY A 28 -10.34 -0.77 -12.36
CA GLY A 28 -10.55 0.18 -13.44
C GLY A 28 -9.72 1.46 -13.25
N GLU A 29 -10.39 2.60 -13.38
CA GLU A 29 -9.73 3.91 -13.28
C GLU A 29 -9.34 4.31 -11.85
N TYR A 30 -10.07 3.82 -10.85
CA TYR A 30 -9.90 4.21 -9.45
C TYR A 30 -9.61 2.98 -8.58
N PRO A 31 -8.70 3.11 -7.60
CA PRO A 31 -8.48 2.06 -6.63
C PRO A 31 -9.63 2.02 -5.64
N ILE A 32 -9.95 0.84 -5.12
CA ILE A 32 -10.96 0.67 -4.08
C ILE A 32 -10.79 -0.65 -3.34
N TYR A 33 -11.01 -0.62 -2.03
CA TYR A 33 -11.25 -1.83 -1.25
C TYR A 33 -12.74 -2.09 -1.04
N LEU A 34 -13.18 -3.31 -1.32
CA LEU A 34 -14.56 -3.74 -1.12
C LEU A 34 -14.63 -4.99 -0.22
N PRO A 35 -15.34 -4.93 0.91
CA PRO A 35 -15.67 -6.11 1.69
C PRO A 35 -16.48 -7.14 0.89
N ALA A 36 -16.38 -8.41 1.31
CA ALA A 36 -17.25 -9.48 0.83
C ALA A 36 -18.73 -9.12 1.06
N PHE A 37 -19.58 -9.44 0.10
CA PHE A 37 -21.03 -9.22 0.16
C PHE A 37 -21.46 -7.76 0.37
N LEU A 38 -20.59 -6.78 0.12
CA LEU A 38 -21.00 -5.37 0.10
C LEU A 38 -21.81 -5.10 -1.17
N ASP A 39 -23.03 -4.60 -1.03
CA ASP A 39 -23.87 -4.21 -2.16
C ASP A 39 -23.24 -3.01 -2.89
N GLU A 40 -23.11 -3.13 -4.21
CA GLU A 40 -22.41 -2.15 -5.06
C GLU A 40 -23.43 -1.51 -6.02
N ASN A 41 -23.49 -0.18 -6.06
CA ASN A 41 -24.39 0.56 -6.97
C ASN A 41 -25.86 0.10 -6.92
N GLY A 42 -26.35 -0.24 -5.71
CA GLY A 42 -27.72 -0.75 -5.50
C GLY A 42 -27.95 -2.19 -5.98
N THR A 43 -26.89 -2.89 -6.38
CA THR A 43 -26.92 -4.30 -6.78
C THR A 43 -26.40 -5.15 -5.64
N LYS A 44 -27.18 -6.17 -5.28
CA LYS A 44 -26.78 -7.13 -4.25
C LYS A 44 -25.53 -7.89 -4.67
N SER A 45 -24.49 -7.87 -3.85
CA SER A 45 -23.24 -8.56 -4.21
C SER A 45 -23.26 -10.03 -3.83
N GLU A 46 -22.90 -10.88 -4.80
CA GLU A 46 -22.68 -12.32 -4.59
C GLU A 46 -21.21 -12.65 -4.33
N ARG A 47 -20.31 -11.64 -4.35
CA ARG A 47 -18.87 -11.83 -4.17
C ARG A 47 -18.57 -12.22 -2.72
N SER A 48 -18.17 -13.48 -2.52
CA SER A 48 -17.93 -14.05 -1.20
C SER A 48 -16.55 -13.74 -0.60
N TYR A 49 -15.76 -12.87 -1.23
CA TYR A 49 -14.43 -12.46 -0.81
C TYR A 49 -14.27 -10.94 -0.80
N ASN A 50 -13.39 -10.44 0.07
CA ASN A 50 -12.95 -9.05 0.05
C ASN A 50 -11.99 -8.85 -1.12
N VAL A 51 -12.02 -7.69 -1.75
CA VAL A 51 -11.15 -7.39 -2.89
C VAL A 51 -10.51 -6.02 -2.74
N ILE A 52 -9.23 -5.96 -3.10
CA ILE A 52 -8.48 -4.73 -3.33
C ILE A 52 -8.35 -4.59 -4.85
N TYR A 53 -8.98 -3.58 -5.42
CA TYR A 53 -8.79 -3.17 -6.80
C TYR A 53 -7.77 -2.05 -6.83
N PHE A 54 -6.68 -2.22 -7.60
CA PHE A 54 -5.69 -1.16 -7.81
C PHE A 54 -5.85 -0.56 -9.21
N ALA A 55 -5.56 0.73 -9.34
CA ALA A 55 -5.81 1.49 -10.56
C ALA A 55 -4.64 1.45 -11.55
N ARG A 56 -4.98 1.71 -12.82
CA ARG A 56 -4.04 2.07 -13.91
C ARG A 56 -2.94 1.05 -14.21
N GLU A 57 -3.10 -0.20 -13.77
CA GLU A 57 -2.22 -1.32 -14.14
C GLU A 57 -0.73 -1.08 -13.79
N PHE A 58 -0.44 -0.34 -12.72
CA PHE A 58 0.93 -0.13 -12.26
C PHE A 58 1.28 -0.99 -11.05
N TYR A 59 2.51 -1.53 -11.04
CA TYR A 59 3.02 -2.29 -9.89
C TYR A 59 3.10 -1.44 -8.62
N SER A 60 3.46 -0.15 -8.74
CA SER A 60 3.46 0.80 -7.63
C SER A 60 2.05 1.04 -7.08
N SER A 61 1.05 1.15 -7.95
CA SER A 61 -0.36 1.27 -7.56
C SER A 61 -0.80 0.05 -6.74
N ALA A 62 -0.48 -1.16 -7.18
CA ALA A 62 -0.75 -2.37 -6.40
C ALA A 62 -0.06 -2.37 -5.02
N LEU A 63 1.22 -1.99 -4.94
CA LEU A 63 1.94 -1.89 -3.67
C LEU A 63 1.31 -0.86 -2.72
N HIS A 64 0.87 0.27 -3.26
CA HIS A 64 0.23 1.34 -2.50
C HIS A 64 -1.07 0.84 -1.85
N GLU A 65 -2.00 0.28 -2.64
CA GLU A 65 -3.28 -0.23 -2.12
C GLU A 65 -3.11 -1.36 -1.11
N ILE A 66 -2.16 -2.26 -1.36
CA ILE A 66 -1.80 -3.30 -0.40
C ILE A 66 -1.33 -2.68 0.92
N SER A 67 -0.50 -1.63 0.86
CA SER A 67 0.04 -0.99 2.05
C SER A 67 -1.05 -0.35 2.92
N HIS A 68 -2.05 0.28 2.30
CA HIS A 68 -3.26 0.73 2.99
C HIS A 68 -4.00 -0.40 3.68
N TRP A 69 -4.26 -1.50 2.97
CA TRP A 69 -4.93 -2.68 3.54
C TRP A 69 -4.15 -3.28 4.72
N LEU A 70 -2.81 -3.29 4.64
CA LEU A 70 -1.92 -3.79 5.67
C LEU A 70 -1.96 -2.95 6.95
N VAL A 71 -2.18 -1.64 6.84
CA VAL A 71 -2.38 -0.72 7.97
C VAL A 71 -3.80 -0.80 8.53
N ALA A 72 -4.81 -0.95 7.67
CA ALA A 72 -6.22 -0.96 8.06
C ALA A 72 -6.55 -2.09 9.04
N GLY A 73 -7.08 -1.74 10.22
CA GLY A 73 -7.51 -2.69 11.26
C GLY A 73 -8.77 -3.50 10.89
N THR A 74 -9.13 -4.48 11.72
CA THR A 74 -10.25 -5.40 11.42
C THR A 74 -11.59 -4.69 11.23
N GLU A 75 -11.90 -3.68 12.04
CA GLU A 75 -13.15 -2.92 11.89
C GLU A 75 -13.16 -2.07 10.62
N ARG A 76 -12.03 -1.46 10.28
CA ARG A 76 -11.86 -0.68 9.06
C ARG A 76 -12.08 -1.54 7.81
N ARG A 77 -11.58 -2.77 7.81
CA ARG A 77 -11.78 -3.73 6.69
C ARG A 77 -13.22 -4.23 6.49
N LYS A 78 -14.17 -3.81 7.34
CA LYS A 78 -15.60 -4.06 7.11
C LYS A 78 -16.28 -2.94 6.31
N LEU A 79 -15.56 -1.86 6.03
CA LEU A 79 -16.06 -0.69 5.33
C LEU A 79 -15.46 -0.62 3.92
N GLU A 80 -16.26 -0.12 2.98
CA GLU A 80 -15.76 0.33 1.68
C GLU A 80 -14.59 1.30 1.89
N ASP A 81 -13.51 1.07 1.17
CA ASP A 81 -12.26 1.82 1.22
C ASP A 81 -11.77 2.15 2.64
N PHE A 82 -11.93 1.18 3.54
CA PHE A 82 -11.58 1.30 4.95
C PHE A 82 -12.32 2.43 5.70
N GLY A 83 -13.37 3.01 5.12
CA GLY A 83 -14.06 4.19 5.64
C GLY A 83 -13.16 5.43 5.66
N TYR A 84 -12.16 5.50 4.78
CA TYR A 84 -11.46 6.75 4.52
C TYR A 84 -12.37 7.67 3.69
N TRP A 85 -12.26 8.98 3.95
CA TRP A 85 -12.89 10.00 3.13
C TRP A 85 -12.01 10.23 1.91
N TYR A 86 -12.61 10.32 0.73
CA TYR A 86 -11.91 10.77 -0.47
C TYR A 86 -11.97 12.30 -0.55
N GLU A 87 -10.83 12.97 -0.43
CA GLU A 87 -10.73 14.38 -0.77
C GLU A 87 -10.20 14.49 -2.20
N PRO A 88 -10.96 15.06 -3.14
CA PRO A 88 -10.50 15.18 -4.50
C PRO A 88 -9.23 16.05 -4.56
N ASP A 89 -8.52 15.86 -5.65
CA ASP A 89 -7.32 16.61 -6.01
C ASP A 89 -7.53 18.14 -5.93
N GLY A 90 -6.45 18.89 -5.64
CA GLY A 90 -6.51 20.33 -5.40
C GLY A 90 -6.60 20.70 -3.91
N ARG A 91 -6.10 19.84 -3.02
CA ARG A 91 -6.05 20.08 -1.57
C ARG A 91 -5.26 21.34 -1.23
N SER A 92 -5.71 22.06 -0.19
CA SER A 92 -4.92 23.16 0.39
C SER A 92 -3.64 22.61 1.05
N THR A 93 -2.67 23.47 1.30
CA THR A 93 -1.43 23.05 1.98
C THR A 93 -1.71 22.48 3.37
N GLU A 94 -2.66 23.03 4.12
CA GLU A 94 -3.05 22.53 5.44
C GLU A 94 -3.67 21.13 5.35
N ARG A 95 -4.59 20.92 4.40
CA ARG A 95 -5.20 19.60 4.14
C ARG A 95 -4.19 18.58 3.65
N GLN A 96 -3.22 19.00 2.83
CA GLN A 96 -2.12 18.15 2.41
C GLN A 96 -1.32 17.64 3.62
N ARG A 97 -1.06 18.48 4.63
CA ARG A 97 -0.34 18.07 5.85
C ARG A 97 -1.14 17.08 6.71
N GLU A 98 -2.47 17.23 6.78
CA GLU A 98 -3.32 16.25 7.47
C GLU A 98 -3.31 14.89 6.77
N PHE A 99 -3.38 14.89 5.44
CA PHE A 99 -3.26 13.68 4.63
C PHE A 99 -1.89 13.01 4.79
N GLU A 100 -0.81 13.76 4.70
CA GLU A 100 0.55 13.24 4.84
C GLU A 100 0.77 12.52 6.18
N GLN A 101 0.10 12.96 7.26
CA GLN A 101 0.18 12.28 8.57
C GLN A 101 -0.41 10.87 8.53
N VAL A 102 -1.52 10.65 7.81
CA VAL A 102 -2.14 9.32 7.70
C VAL A 102 -1.38 8.42 6.71
N GLU A 103 -0.67 9.02 5.75
CA GLU A 103 0.14 8.34 4.74
C GLU A 103 1.50 7.83 5.20
N VAL A 104 2.04 8.34 6.32
CA VAL A 104 3.39 7.96 6.77
C VAL A 104 3.56 6.45 6.91
N LYS A 105 2.58 5.76 7.51
CA LYS A 105 2.67 4.32 7.77
C LYS A 105 2.44 3.48 6.51
N PRO A 106 1.39 3.72 5.69
CA PRO A 106 1.24 3.08 4.39
C PRO A 106 2.52 3.20 3.55
N GLN A 107 3.04 4.41 3.38
CA GLN A 107 4.20 4.64 2.50
C GLN A 107 5.52 4.08 3.05
N ALA A 108 5.69 4.03 4.37
CA ALA A 108 6.83 3.33 4.96
C ALA A 108 6.77 1.81 4.74
N ILE A 109 5.58 1.21 4.82
CA ILE A 109 5.38 -0.20 4.48
C ILE A 109 5.60 -0.42 2.98
N GLU A 110 5.05 0.45 2.14
CA GLU A 110 5.22 0.41 0.69
C GLU A 110 6.69 0.41 0.28
N TRP A 111 7.50 1.31 0.85
CA TRP A 111 8.92 1.38 0.56
C TRP A 111 9.67 0.11 0.99
N VAL A 112 9.33 -0.46 2.15
CA VAL A 112 9.94 -1.73 2.60
C VAL A 112 9.52 -2.90 1.69
N LEU A 113 8.28 -2.96 1.25
CA LEU A 113 7.79 -3.98 0.32
C LEU A 113 8.40 -3.83 -1.08
N ALA A 114 8.52 -2.61 -1.60
CA ALA A 114 9.21 -2.31 -2.84
C ALA A 114 10.67 -2.78 -2.77
N THR A 115 11.37 -2.46 -1.68
CA THR A 115 12.75 -2.91 -1.46
C THR A 115 12.84 -4.44 -1.38
N ALA A 116 11.88 -5.10 -0.73
CA ALA A 116 11.77 -6.57 -0.68
C ALA A 116 11.49 -7.19 -2.05
N ALA A 117 10.77 -6.50 -2.93
CA ALA A 117 10.58 -6.92 -4.31
C ALA A 117 11.79 -6.60 -5.22
N GLY A 118 12.73 -5.76 -4.76
CA GLY A 118 13.76 -5.17 -5.63
C GLY A 118 13.19 -4.15 -6.63
N PHE A 119 12.06 -3.52 -6.28
CA PHE A 119 11.34 -2.51 -7.05
C PHE A 119 11.69 -1.10 -6.57
N ARG A 120 11.69 -0.11 -7.48
CA ARG A 120 11.98 1.29 -7.13
C ARG A 120 10.75 1.96 -6.55
N TYR A 121 10.90 2.53 -5.35
CA TYR A 121 9.86 3.31 -4.68
C TYR A 121 10.02 4.82 -4.94
N PHE A 122 8.89 5.51 -4.93
CA PHE A 122 8.77 6.98 -4.96
C PHE A 122 7.68 7.40 -3.98
N ALA A 123 7.94 8.45 -3.20
CA ALA A 123 6.91 8.97 -2.30
C ALA A 123 5.82 9.69 -3.11
N SER A 124 4.55 9.37 -2.83
CA SER A 124 3.41 9.99 -3.49
C SER A 124 2.74 11.00 -2.59
N SER A 125 2.59 12.25 -3.03
CA SER A 125 1.76 13.23 -2.32
C SER A 125 0.28 13.13 -2.69
N ASP A 126 -0.05 12.34 -3.72
CA ASP A 126 -1.40 12.08 -4.23
C ASP A 126 -2.25 13.33 -4.57
N ASN A 127 -1.60 14.37 -5.10
CA ASN A 127 -2.22 15.68 -5.37
C ASN A 127 -1.76 16.18 -6.76
N LEU A 128 -2.27 15.58 -7.84
CA LEU A 128 -1.80 15.79 -9.22
C LEU A 128 -2.15 17.17 -9.77
N ASN A 129 -3.25 17.78 -9.31
CA ASN A 129 -3.77 19.08 -9.72
C ASN A 129 -3.56 20.17 -8.66
N GLY A 130 -3.10 19.80 -7.46
CA GLY A 130 -2.69 20.73 -6.41
C GLY A 130 -1.20 21.06 -6.42
N ASN A 131 -0.81 22.00 -5.55
CA ASN A 131 0.60 22.23 -5.22
C ASN A 131 0.86 21.63 -3.84
N PRO A 132 1.49 20.44 -3.74
CA PRO A 132 1.79 19.82 -2.45
C PRO A 132 2.81 20.63 -1.62
N GLY A 133 3.41 21.67 -2.20
CA GLY A 133 4.43 22.49 -1.56
C GLY A 133 5.72 21.71 -1.33
N ASP A 134 6.39 22.00 -0.21
CA ASP A 134 7.57 21.23 0.19
C ASP A 134 7.17 19.83 0.70
N THR A 135 7.63 18.79 0.01
CA THR A 135 7.39 17.38 0.34
C THR A 135 8.50 16.76 1.18
N GLN A 136 9.59 17.50 1.45
CA GLN A 136 10.71 17.00 2.24
C GLN A 136 10.28 16.55 3.65
N PRO A 137 9.45 17.30 4.41
CA PRO A 137 9.03 16.85 5.74
C PRO A 137 8.29 15.50 5.70
N PHE A 138 7.47 15.28 4.68
CA PHE A 138 6.76 14.02 4.49
C PHE A 138 7.72 12.86 4.19
N LYS A 139 8.64 13.03 3.24
CA LYS A 139 9.66 12.01 2.91
C LYS A 139 10.52 11.65 4.13
N HIS A 140 10.89 12.64 4.93
CA HIS A 140 11.62 12.41 6.18
C HIS A 140 10.76 11.65 7.20
N ALA A 141 9.48 11.98 7.35
CA ALA A 141 8.58 11.25 8.24
C ALA A 141 8.42 9.77 7.83
N VAL A 142 8.28 9.49 6.53
CA VAL A 142 8.27 8.13 5.97
C VAL A 142 9.58 7.41 6.29
N TYR A 143 10.72 8.07 6.05
CA TYR A 143 12.04 7.50 6.36
C TYR A 143 12.24 7.20 7.85
N GLU A 144 11.83 8.09 8.76
CA GLU A 144 11.86 7.83 10.20
C GLU A 144 10.99 6.63 10.58
N GLN A 145 9.82 6.47 9.96
CA GLN A 145 8.98 5.29 10.18
C GLN A 145 9.64 3.99 9.65
N VAL A 146 10.36 4.05 8.53
CA VAL A 146 11.17 2.93 8.03
C VAL A 146 12.29 2.58 9.01
N LYS A 147 12.98 3.57 9.60
CA LYS A 147 14.01 3.32 10.63
C LYS A 147 13.45 2.53 11.80
N VAL A 148 12.25 2.86 12.27
CA VAL A 148 11.59 2.10 13.35
C VAL A 148 11.42 0.63 12.95
N TYR A 149 10.98 0.35 11.71
CA TYR A 149 10.83 -1.02 11.23
C TYR A 149 12.18 -1.74 11.07
N ALA A 150 13.21 -1.05 10.57
CA ALA A 150 14.56 -1.57 10.42
C ALA A 150 15.20 -1.93 11.77
N GLN A 151 15.15 -1.01 12.75
CA GLN A 151 15.67 -1.22 14.10
C GLN A 151 14.97 -2.39 14.80
N ARG A 152 13.66 -2.53 14.58
CA ARG A 152 12.88 -3.65 15.11
C ARG A 152 13.16 -4.97 14.37
N GLY A 153 13.58 -4.90 13.10
CA GLY A 153 13.90 -6.04 12.25
C GLY A 153 12.70 -6.76 11.63
N TYR A 154 11.47 -6.27 11.81
CA TYR A 154 10.25 -6.87 11.24
C TYR A 154 9.12 -5.87 11.04
N LEU A 155 8.22 -6.12 10.09
CA LEU A 155 6.96 -5.41 9.89
C LEU A 155 5.80 -6.00 10.72
N PRO A 156 4.65 -5.32 10.89
CA PRO A 156 3.46 -5.94 11.50
C PRO A 156 3.07 -7.24 10.79
N LYS A 157 2.43 -8.18 11.50
CA LYS A 157 2.22 -9.59 11.09
C LYS A 157 1.89 -9.79 9.61
N ARG A 158 0.87 -9.10 9.08
CA ARG A 158 0.46 -9.22 7.67
C ARG A 158 1.51 -8.68 6.71
N ALA A 159 2.06 -7.51 7.01
CA ALA A 159 3.06 -6.86 6.17
C ALA A 159 4.36 -7.67 6.14
N GLU A 160 4.74 -8.27 7.27
CA GLU A 160 5.90 -9.16 7.34
C GLU A 160 5.71 -10.46 6.53
N LYS A 161 4.50 -11.03 6.56
CA LYS A 161 4.15 -12.19 5.74
C LYS A 161 4.36 -11.89 4.25
N LEU A 162 3.86 -10.74 3.79
CA LEU A 162 4.03 -10.32 2.40
C LEU A 162 5.48 -9.98 2.07
N ARG A 163 6.19 -9.26 2.95
CA ARG A 163 7.61 -8.93 2.78
C ARG A 163 8.42 -10.19 2.52
N LYS A 164 8.26 -11.23 3.35
CA LYS A 164 8.95 -12.50 3.20
C LYS A 164 8.60 -13.20 1.89
N ALA A 165 7.32 -13.22 1.51
CA ALA A 165 6.88 -13.80 0.25
C ALA A 165 7.50 -13.09 -0.97
N LEU A 166 7.57 -11.75 -0.94
CA LEU A 166 8.25 -10.95 -1.97
C LEU A 166 9.75 -11.26 -2.01
N THR A 167 10.45 -11.28 -0.87
CA THR A 167 11.89 -11.58 -0.85
C THR A 167 12.20 -12.97 -1.39
N HIS A 168 11.37 -13.95 -1.04
CA HIS A 168 11.51 -15.32 -1.53
C HIS A 168 11.28 -15.39 -3.05
N PHE A 169 10.23 -14.72 -3.55
CA PHE A 169 9.89 -14.73 -4.96
C PHE A 169 10.95 -14.05 -5.84
N TYR A 170 11.40 -12.85 -5.45
CA TYR A 170 12.34 -12.05 -6.22
C TYR A 170 13.82 -12.36 -5.93
N GLY A 171 14.10 -13.26 -4.98
CA GLY A 171 15.46 -13.64 -4.60
C GLY A 171 16.26 -12.49 -3.97
N THR A 172 15.58 -11.59 -3.26
CA THR A 172 16.22 -10.48 -2.55
C THR A 172 16.53 -10.88 -1.11
N GLU A 173 17.22 -9.99 -0.39
CA GLU A 173 17.65 -10.26 0.97
C GLU A 173 16.48 -10.21 1.98
N ASP A 174 16.34 -11.24 2.81
CA ASP A 174 15.32 -11.32 3.87
C ASP A 174 15.69 -10.49 5.11
N LYS A 175 15.95 -9.19 4.92
CA LYS A 175 16.21 -8.22 6.00
C LYS A 175 15.76 -6.81 5.63
N ILE A 176 15.42 -6.00 6.62
CA ILE A 176 15.16 -4.57 6.45
C ILE A 176 16.48 -3.82 6.66
N ASP A 177 17.28 -3.72 5.60
CA ASP A 177 18.58 -3.06 5.62
C ASP A 177 18.43 -1.55 5.48
N LEU A 178 18.71 -0.80 6.55
CA LEU A 178 18.54 0.66 6.53
C LEU A 178 19.41 1.35 5.45
N GLU A 179 20.53 0.75 5.05
CA GLU A 179 21.42 1.29 4.01
C GLU A 179 20.76 1.34 2.62
N LYS A 180 19.69 0.57 2.40
CA LYS A 180 18.91 0.56 1.14
C LYS A 180 17.88 1.69 1.05
N PHE A 181 17.68 2.46 2.13
CA PHE A 181 16.66 3.49 2.23
C PHE A 181 17.31 4.88 2.21
N ASP A 182 17.44 5.44 1.01
CA ASP A 182 17.98 6.79 0.79
C ASP A 182 16.83 7.78 0.52
N VAL A 183 16.52 8.62 1.52
CA VAL A 183 15.44 9.61 1.45
C VAL A 183 15.62 10.63 0.31
N THR A 184 16.84 10.81 -0.20
CA THR A 184 17.13 11.76 -1.28
C THR A 184 16.78 11.23 -2.67
N LYS A 185 16.45 9.93 -2.79
CA LYS A 185 16.22 9.23 -4.07
C LYS A 185 14.75 8.84 -4.33
N ILE A 186 13.87 9.20 -3.41
CA ILE A 186 12.43 8.87 -3.41
C ILE A 186 11.57 10.11 -3.59
#